data_AF-A0A955M0L2-F1
#
_entry.id   AF-A0A955M0L2-F1
#
_cell.length_a   1.000
_cell.length_b   1.000
_cell.length_c   1.000
_cell.angle_alpha   90.00
_cell.angle_beta   90.00
_cell.angle_gamma   90.00
#
_symmetry.space_group_name_H-M   'P 1'
#
loop_
_entity.id
_entity.type
_entity.pdbx_description
1 polymer ?
#
loop_
_entity_poly.entity_id
_entity_poly.type
_entity_poly.pdbx_seq_one_letter_code
_entity_poly.pdbx_strand_id
1 'polypeptide(L)'
;MTQSHSSQEDTLFSIANKELIQKFRPLSVRMRPGTLEEIVGQRHLLQEGKILTRAITADRLTSVIFYGPPGVGKTTLAFCISKKTKAYFEKVNAVSANVADLRKIITASQRRFTDCQKKTV
;
A
#
# COMPACT_ATOMS: atom_id res chain seq x y z
N MET A 1 17.61 -30.69 18.02
CA MET A 1 17.94 -29.60 18.95
C MET A 1 17.85 -28.30 18.13
N THR A 2 16.70 -27.81 17.62
CA THR A 2 15.50 -27.28 18.33
C THR A 2 15.91 -26.40 19.52
N GLN A 3 15.61 -25.10 19.64
CA GLN A 3 14.80 -24.10 18.92
C GLN A 3 15.34 -22.70 19.28
N SER A 4 15.11 -21.66 18.46
CA SER A 4 14.53 -20.34 18.86
C SER A 4 14.77 -19.26 17.80
N HIS A 5 13.91 -19.23 16.77
CA HIS A 5 13.58 -17.99 16.08
C HIS A 5 12.79 -17.12 17.05
N SER A 6 13.37 -16.01 17.51
CA SER A 6 12.66 -15.04 18.34
C SER A 6 11.74 -14.17 17.49
N SER A 7 10.45 -14.45 17.60
CA SER A 7 9.36 -13.58 17.20
C SER A 7 9.51 -12.21 17.87
N GLN A 8 9.89 -11.19 17.10
CA GLN A 8 9.70 -9.79 17.50
C GLN A 8 8.25 -9.37 17.23
N GLU A 9 7.27 -10.00 17.86
CA GLU A 9 5.85 -9.70 17.60
C GLU A 9 5.08 -9.62 18.92
N ASP A 10 4.54 -8.42 19.20
CA ASP A 10 3.53 -8.07 20.22
C ASP A 10 3.92 -7.99 21.71
N THR A 11 4.84 -7.10 22.07
CA THR A 11 5.04 -6.68 23.48
C THR A 11 4.00 -5.64 23.93
N LEU A 12 3.65 -5.60 25.23
CA LEU A 12 2.68 -4.64 25.80
C LEU A 12 2.96 -3.17 25.42
N PHE A 13 4.25 -2.81 25.31
CA PHE A 13 4.69 -1.47 24.87
C PHE A 13 4.47 -1.20 23.38
N SER A 14 4.39 -2.22 22.52
CA SER A 14 4.07 -2.05 21.11
C SER A 14 2.59 -1.67 20.92
N ILE A 15 1.69 -2.22 21.76
CA ILE A 15 0.26 -1.91 21.76
C ILE A 15 0.02 -0.45 22.13
N ALA A 16 0.57 0.00 23.26
CA ALA A 16 0.46 1.39 23.71
C ALA A 16 1.03 2.37 22.68
N ASN A 17 2.19 2.06 22.08
CA ASN A 17 2.77 2.89 21.02
C ASN A 17 1.91 2.92 19.75
N LYS A 18 1.29 1.80 19.36
CA LYS A 18 0.42 1.72 18.19
C LYS A 18 -0.85 2.56 18.36
N GLU A 19 -1.44 2.57 19.56
CA GLU A 19 -2.59 3.42 19.90
C GLU A 19 -2.23 4.91 19.83
N LEU A 20 -1.09 5.31 20.40
CA LEU A 20 -0.60 6.69 20.31
C LEU A 20 -0.38 7.11 18.86
N ILE A 21 0.29 6.28 18.07
CA ILE A 21 0.53 6.54 16.64
C ILE A 21 -0.80 6.69 15.89
N GLN A 22 -1.81 5.87 16.18
CA GLN A 22 -3.14 6.01 15.55
C GLN A 22 -3.82 7.33 15.93
N LYS A 23 -3.74 7.73 17.20
CA LYS A 23 -4.36 8.98 17.70
C LYS A 23 -3.75 10.23 17.07
N PHE A 24 -2.43 10.24 16.87
CA PHE A 24 -1.70 11.37 16.29
C PHE A 24 -1.63 11.36 14.76
N ARG A 25 -2.16 10.34 14.08
CA ARG A 25 -2.19 10.34 12.60
C ARG A 25 -3.08 11.47 12.05
N PRO A 26 -2.66 12.13 10.96
CA PRO A 26 -3.49 13.10 10.27
C PRO A 26 -4.86 12.53 9.92
N LEU A 27 -5.91 13.36 10.00
CA LEU A 27 -7.28 12.94 9.71
C LEU A 27 -7.40 12.32 8.31
N SER A 28 -6.70 12.88 7.32
CA SER A 28 -6.68 12.38 5.94
C SER A 28 -6.13 10.95 5.80
N VAL A 29 -5.23 10.53 6.70
CA VAL A 29 -4.71 9.17 6.73
C VAL A 29 -5.69 8.22 7.42
N ARG A 30 -6.38 8.69 8.47
CA ARG A 30 -7.40 7.92 9.19
C ARG A 30 -8.68 7.72 8.37
N MET A 31 -9.08 8.74 7.61
CA MET A 31 -10.27 8.73 6.75
C MET A 31 -10.00 8.09 5.38
N ARG A 32 -8.84 7.45 5.18
CA ARG A 32 -8.53 6.80 3.91
C ARG A 32 -9.37 5.53 3.76
N PRO A 33 -10.14 5.38 2.67
CA PRO A 33 -10.83 4.15 2.30
C PRO A 33 -9.96 2.90 2.40
N GLY A 34 -10.53 1.81 2.93
CA GLY A 34 -9.91 0.49 3.00
C GLY A 34 -10.12 -0.35 1.76
N THR A 35 -11.22 -0.10 1.04
CA THR A 35 -11.68 -0.89 -0.11
C THR A 35 -11.89 -0.02 -1.35
N LEU A 36 -12.04 -0.65 -2.53
CA LEU A 36 -12.26 0.07 -3.78
C LEU A 36 -13.67 0.68 -3.84
N GLU A 37 -14.63 0.00 -3.20
CA GLU A 37 -16.05 0.31 -3.21
C GLU A 37 -16.37 1.56 -2.37
N GLU A 38 -15.55 1.85 -1.36
CA GLU A 38 -15.62 3.07 -0.53
C GLU A 38 -15.15 4.35 -1.26
N ILE A 39 -14.55 4.23 -2.46
CA ILE A 39 -14.04 5.39 -3.20
C ILE A 39 -15.21 6.15 -3.84
N VAL A 40 -15.43 7.38 -3.37
CA VAL A 40 -16.48 8.28 -3.88
C VAL A 40 -15.99 9.04 -5.12
N GLY A 41 -16.88 9.24 -6.10
CA GLY A 41 -16.66 10.15 -7.23
C GLY A 41 -15.94 9.57 -8.45
N GLN A 42 -15.26 8.42 -8.32
CA GLN A 42 -14.53 7.78 -9.44
C GLN A 42 -15.28 6.63 -10.10
N ARG A 43 -16.63 6.66 -10.11
CA ARG A 43 -17.47 5.59 -10.67
C ARG A 43 -17.15 5.28 -12.14
N HIS A 44 -16.84 6.29 -12.95
CA HIS A 44 -16.51 6.11 -14.36
C HIS A 44 -15.27 5.21 -14.59
N LEU A 45 -14.34 5.14 -13.64
CA LEU A 45 -13.15 4.26 -13.68
C LEU A 45 -13.35 2.97 -12.89
N LEU A 46 -14.06 3.04 -11.76
CA LEU A 46 -14.14 1.96 -10.77
C LEU A 46 -15.44 1.14 -10.82
N GLN A 47 -16.40 1.49 -11.68
CA GLN A 47 -17.63 0.72 -11.84
C GLN A 47 -17.33 -0.72 -12.29
N GLU A 48 -18.20 -1.64 -11.91
CA GLU A 48 -18.13 -3.04 -12.28
C GLU A 48 -18.06 -3.21 -13.81
N GLY A 49 -17.20 -4.11 -14.28
CA GLY A 49 -16.97 -4.36 -15.71
C GLY A 49 -15.99 -3.40 -16.39
N LYS A 50 -15.57 -2.30 -15.77
CA LYS A 50 -14.53 -1.40 -16.32
C LYS A 50 -13.16 -2.07 -16.33
N ILE A 51 -12.30 -1.63 -17.26
CA ILE A 51 -10.95 -2.20 -17.48
C ILE A 51 -10.14 -2.16 -16.19
N LEU A 52 -10.14 -1.03 -15.49
CA LEU A 52 -9.38 -0.85 -14.26
C LEU A 52 -9.87 -1.79 -13.15
N THR A 53 -11.18 -1.82 -12.89
CA THR A 53 -11.79 -2.73 -11.90
C THR A 53 -11.52 -4.19 -12.23
N ARG A 54 -11.64 -4.60 -13.49
CA ARG A 54 -11.34 -5.97 -13.93
C ARG A 54 -9.86 -6.32 -13.75
N ALA A 55 -8.95 -5.41 -14.10
CA ALA A 55 -7.51 -5.63 -13.95
C ALA A 55 -7.10 -5.75 -12.48
N ILE A 56 -7.70 -4.95 -11.60
CA ILE A 56 -7.46 -4.99 -10.15
C ILE A 56 -8.02 -6.28 -9.55
N THR A 57 -9.26 -6.64 -9.88
CA THR A 57 -9.91 -7.87 -9.38
C THR A 57 -9.21 -9.15 -9.87
N ALA A 58 -8.65 -9.13 -11.08
CA ALA A 58 -7.89 -10.25 -11.63
C ALA A 58 -6.42 -10.29 -11.19
N ASP A 59 -5.94 -9.35 -10.36
CA ASP A 59 -4.53 -9.18 -9.98
C ASP A 59 -3.55 -9.11 -11.18
N ARG A 60 -3.97 -8.47 -12.28
CA ARG A 60 -3.19 -8.33 -13.53
C ARG A 60 -2.65 -6.92 -13.76
N LEU A 61 -2.72 -6.06 -12.76
CA LEU A 61 -2.27 -4.68 -12.87
C LEU A 61 -0.73 -4.63 -12.78
N THR A 62 -0.05 -4.26 -13.86
CA THR A 62 1.43 -4.26 -13.94
C THR A 62 2.05 -2.91 -13.58
N SER A 63 1.81 -1.88 -14.40
CA SER A 63 2.28 -0.51 -14.16
C SER A 63 1.18 0.47 -14.52
N VAL A 64 0.87 1.39 -13.60
CA VAL A 64 -0.21 2.37 -13.77
C VAL A 64 0.23 3.72 -13.24
N ILE A 65 -0.06 4.76 -14.01
CA ILE A 65 0.15 6.15 -13.62
C ILE A 65 -1.22 6.79 -13.39
N PHE A 66 -1.45 7.28 -12.17
CA PHE A 66 -2.66 8.05 -11.85
C PHE A 66 -2.38 9.54 -12.02
N TYR A 67 -3.10 10.19 -12.93
CA TYR A 67 -3.03 11.63 -13.18
C TYR A 67 -4.30 12.35 -12.72
N GLY A 68 -4.17 13.61 -12.29
CA GLY A 68 -5.31 14.49 -12.00
C GLY A 68 -4.96 15.62 -11.03
N PRO A 69 -5.93 16.48 -10.66
CA PRO A 69 -5.71 17.58 -9.72
C PRO A 69 -5.42 17.11 -8.28
N PRO A 70 -4.81 17.94 -7.42
CA PRO A 70 -4.56 17.55 -6.02
C PRO A 70 -5.88 17.27 -5.29
N GLY A 71 -5.87 16.33 -4.34
CA GLY A 71 -7.03 16.02 -3.51
C GLY A 71 -8.04 15.00 -4.06
N VAL A 72 -7.96 14.60 -5.34
CA VAL A 72 -8.89 13.60 -5.94
C VAL A 72 -8.67 12.14 -5.51
N GLY A 73 -7.76 11.89 -4.55
CA GLY A 73 -7.57 10.56 -3.98
C GLY A 73 -6.65 9.61 -4.76
N LYS A 74 -5.73 10.09 -5.60
CA LYS A 74 -4.76 9.23 -6.34
C LYS A 74 -3.95 8.30 -5.42
N THR A 75 -3.37 8.86 -4.36
CA THR A 75 -2.59 8.07 -3.39
C THR A 75 -3.47 7.11 -2.61
N THR A 76 -4.73 7.49 -2.37
CA THR A 76 -5.73 6.63 -1.75
C THR A 76 -6.08 5.45 -2.67
N LEU A 77 -6.30 5.71 -3.96
CA LEU A 77 -6.61 4.67 -4.94
C LEU A 77 -5.47 3.64 -5.04
N ALA A 78 -4.22 4.09 -5.12
CA ALA A 78 -3.05 3.19 -5.11
C ALA A 78 -2.99 2.34 -3.83
N PHE A 79 -3.29 2.95 -2.67
CA PHE A 79 -3.37 2.23 -1.40
C PHE A 79 -4.47 1.17 -1.41
N CYS A 80 -5.68 1.48 -1.85
CA CYS A 80 -6.78 0.51 -1.95
C CYS A 80 -6.46 -0.64 -2.92
N ILE A 81 -5.76 -0.34 -4.03
CA ILE A 81 -5.30 -1.37 -4.98
C ILE A 81 -4.34 -2.34 -4.32
N SER A 82 -3.32 -1.86 -3.61
CA SER A 82 -2.38 -2.73 -2.89
C SER A 82 -3.06 -3.62 -1.84
N LYS A 83 -4.12 -3.11 -1.18
CA LYS A 83 -4.93 -3.89 -0.25
C LYS A 83 -5.70 -5.00 -0.96
N LYS A 84 -6.26 -4.72 -2.14
CA LYS A 84 -7.00 -5.71 -2.94
C LYS A 84 -6.08 -6.79 -3.52
N THR A 85 -4.90 -6.42 -4.04
CA THR A 85 -3.92 -7.35 -4.62
C THR A 85 -3.05 -8.05 -3.59
N LYS A 86 -3.21 -7.74 -2.29
CA LYS A 86 -2.36 -8.21 -1.17
C LYS A 86 -0.86 -7.90 -1.38
N ALA A 87 -0.54 -6.98 -2.28
CA ALA A 87 0.82 -6.54 -2.52
C ALA A 87 1.34 -5.70 -1.34
N TYR A 88 2.64 -5.67 -1.18
CA TYR A 88 3.29 -4.74 -0.27
C TYR A 88 3.23 -3.32 -0.86
N PHE A 89 2.75 -2.34 -0.11
CA PHE A 89 2.67 -0.95 -0.57
C PHE A 89 3.89 -0.15 -0.14
N GLU A 90 4.71 0.30 -1.08
CA GLU A 90 5.88 1.14 -0.80
C GLU A 90 5.66 2.57 -1.32
N LYS A 91 5.55 3.54 -0.39
CA LYS A 91 5.32 4.94 -0.76
C LYS A 91 6.64 5.68 -0.94
N VAL A 92 6.89 6.20 -2.14
CA VAL A 92 8.05 7.05 -2.44
C VAL A 92 7.60 8.47 -2.74
N ASN A 93 8.30 9.46 -2.19
CA ASN A 93 8.08 10.87 -2.53
C ASN A 93 9.04 11.28 -3.65
N ALA A 94 8.51 11.58 -4.84
CA ALA A 94 9.30 11.96 -6.01
C ALA A 94 10.14 13.25 -5.81
N VAL A 95 9.76 14.14 -4.89
CA VAL A 95 10.48 15.41 -4.67
C VAL A 95 11.67 15.24 -3.74
N SER A 96 11.57 14.31 -2.78
CA SER A 96 12.59 14.13 -1.73
C SER A 96 13.43 12.87 -1.92
N ALA A 97 13.00 11.93 -2.77
CA ALA A 97 13.70 10.66 -2.96
C ALA A 97 14.92 10.81 -3.87
N ASN A 98 16.03 10.22 -3.44
CA ASN A 98 17.25 10.18 -4.24
C ASN A 98 17.45 8.79 -4.88
N VAL A 99 18.40 8.67 -5.81
CA VAL A 99 18.71 7.40 -6.51
C VAL A 99 19.09 6.30 -5.52
N ALA A 100 19.79 6.65 -4.44
CA ALA A 100 20.18 5.71 -3.39
C ALA A 100 18.95 5.10 -2.68
N ASP A 101 17.90 5.89 -2.45
CA ASP A 101 16.69 5.42 -1.77
C ASP A 101 15.89 4.49 -2.68
N LEU A 102 15.81 4.81 -3.98
CA LEU A 102 15.18 3.92 -4.97
C LEU A 102 15.90 2.57 -5.04
N ARG A 103 17.24 2.56 -5.03
CA ARG A 103 18.02 1.31 -5.03
C ARG A 103 17.70 0.46 -3.81
N LYS A 104 17.64 1.05 -2.61
CA LYS A 104 17.27 0.34 -1.37
C LYS A 104 15.89 -0.31 -1.47
N ILE A 105 14.92 0.42 -2.02
CA ILE A 105 13.55 -0.07 -2.21
C ILE A 105 13.51 -1.24 -3.19
N ILE A 106 14.24 -1.15 -4.31
CA ILE A 106 14.32 -2.23 -5.29
C ILE A 106 14.93 -3.48 -4.65
N THR A 107 16.04 -3.36 -3.94
CA THR A 107 16.66 -4.49 -3.24
C THR A 107 15.72 -5.10 -2.20
N ALA A 108 15.01 -4.27 -1.41
CA ALA A 108 14.01 -4.74 -0.45
C ALA A 108 12.84 -5.46 -1.14
N SER A 109 12.37 -4.96 -2.29
CA SER A 109 11.30 -5.58 -3.06
C SER A 109 11.70 -6.94 -3.63
N GLN A 110 12.95 -7.06 -4.13
CA GLN A 110 13.48 -8.33 -4.64
C GLN A 110 13.56 -9.37 -3.52
N ARG A 111 14.04 -8.98 -2.35
CA ARG A 111 14.08 -9.86 -1.18
C ARG A 111 12.69 -10.34 -0.75
N ARG A 112 11.70 -9.42 -0.65
CA ARG A 112 10.30 -9.78 -0.33
C ARG A 112 9.70 -10.75 -1.36
N PHE A 113 10.07 -10.60 -2.63
CA PHE A 113 9.62 -11.48 -3.69
C PHE A 113 10.27 -12.87 -3.59
N THR A 114 11.58 -12.96 -3.35
CA THR A 114 12.27 -14.24 -3.22
C THR A 114 11.85 -15.00 -1.96
N ASP A 115 11.76 -14.31 -0.82
CA ASP A 115 11.51 -14.94 0.48
C ASP A 115 10.02 -15.31 0.67
N CYS A 116 9.10 -14.50 0.14
CA CYS A 116 7.67 -14.61 0.44
C CYS A 116 6.75 -14.60 -0.79
N GLN A 117 7.30 -14.59 -2.01
CA GLN A 117 6.56 -14.43 -3.28
C GLN A 117 5.60 -13.24 -3.29
N LYS A 118 5.91 -12.20 -2.49
CA LYS A 118 5.01 -11.06 -2.31
C LYS A 118 5.40 -9.93 -3.26
N LYS A 119 4.48 -9.58 -4.16
CA LYS A 119 4.63 -8.43 -5.08
C LYS A 119 4.66 -7.12 -4.28
N THR A 120 5.41 -6.13 -4.75
CA THR A 120 5.47 -4.76 -4.19
C THR A 120 4.87 -3.78 -5.21
N VAL A 121 4.06 -2.82 -4.74
CA VAL A 121 3.35 -1.77 -5.52
C VAL A 121 3.60 -0.41 -4.90
#